data_AF-A0A552UWS8-F1
#
_entry.id   AF-A0A552UWS8-F1
#
_cell.length_a   1.000
_cell.length_b   1.000
_cell.length_c   1.000
_cell.angle_alpha   90.00
_cell.angle_beta   90.00
_cell.angle_gamma   90.00
#
_symmetry.space_group_name_H-M   'P 1'
#
loop_
_entity.id
_entity.type
_entity.pdbx_description
1 polymer ?
#
loop_
_entity_poly.entity_id
_entity_poly.type
_entity_poly.pdbx_seq_one_letter_code
_entity_poly.pdbx_strand_id
1 'polypeptide(L)'
;MGEKIMSEQYEYLVRGALLQCSCGSCQRRLNLPLCHGVYIGKNPVMNSGDYIPEVNVMSFGTCSKTGSKCMPGFAGYAPWLNVNRRLIVGDEEKYALTTNSYLECVTGGRITVVSSGQEYNMKSKETINKEAFKSEELKEFQENMKKQFNLDDRTAKLIGNVYLSLTEEYPNASQDEIDWRFTRLIGGFVYNDWFFRETAGNALEREGETIGKSELALAEKNYFINKLGFKENDYNYLRYKIRIQNSIIAFRNKSDAYNISDENLGKYKENYEKGYGITLGNNENFKDLWREQIDKLYGNDENDRKGDLAHQFVTMSAILVTDLQYKKDNSKLKLIDPREELLLKGYCEYSGLTSTLLFGDKNREDLSGWLGDSVIHNKFKLNSEPTLGPDDYISDLDSENITYKMKEENIDFLTASNNYYSGLGKDYTRAEKFLEHTSVETVEDKIISWIDVTGDNEFMRLNTKNDNMKIIEEKYSDTYNFIMNLKSKNNTLKPMK
;
A
#
# COMPACT_ATOMS: atom_id res chain seq x y z
N MET A 1 -54.03 -4.57 41.30
CA MET A 1 -53.50 -4.94 39.97
C MET A 1 -52.59 -3.81 39.52
N GLY A 2 -51.29 -3.94 39.75
CA GLY A 2 -50.29 -3.09 39.11
C GLY A 2 -49.60 -3.95 38.07
N GLU A 3 -49.97 -3.78 36.80
CA GLU A 3 -49.25 -4.41 35.69
C GLU A 3 -47.80 -3.94 35.74
N LYS A 4 -46.91 -4.91 35.92
CA LYS A 4 -45.47 -4.71 35.82
C LYS A 4 -45.21 -4.41 34.34
N ILE A 5 -45.10 -3.14 33.98
CA ILE A 5 -44.62 -2.72 32.65
C ILE A 5 -43.20 -3.26 32.52
N MET A 6 -43.06 -4.44 31.92
CA MET A 6 -41.79 -4.91 31.40
C MET A 6 -41.44 -3.98 30.25
N SER A 7 -40.61 -2.96 30.50
CA SER A 7 -40.03 -2.20 29.41
C SER A 7 -39.15 -3.17 28.62
N GLU A 8 -39.58 -3.57 27.43
CA GLU A 8 -38.71 -4.29 26.49
C GLU A 8 -37.49 -3.42 26.22
N GLN A 9 -36.35 -3.78 26.79
CA GLN A 9 -35.10 -3.10 26.56
C GLN A 9 -34.51 -3.67 25.28
N TYR A 10 -34.76 -3.01 24.15
CA TYR A 10 -34.14 -3.40 22.88
C TYR A 10 -32.63 -3.19 22.95
N GLU A 11 -31.86 -4.19 22.53
CA GLU A 11 -30.41 -4.11 22.42
C GLU A 11 -30.02 -3.27 21.20
N TYR A 12 -28.96 -2.49 21.33
CA TYR A 12 -28.39 -1.76 20.20
C TYR A 12 -27.74 -2.71 19.19
N LEU A 13 -27.83 -2.41 17.90
CA LEU A 13 -27.11 -3.22 16.91
C LEU A 13 -25.65 -2.83 16.90
N VAL A 14 -24.78 -3.84 16.81
CA VAL A 14 -23.34 -3.67 16.59
C VAL A 14 -22.93 -4.34 15.29
N ARG A 15 -21.72 -4.06 14.78
CA ARG A 15 -21.18 -4.74 13.60
C ARG A 15 -21.27 -6.26 13.77
N GLY A 16 -21.76 -6.92 12.72
CA GLY A 16 -21.98 -8.36 12.75
C GLY A 16 -23.38 -8.78 13.20
N ALA A 17 -24.27 -7.84 13.59
CA ALA A 17 -25.69 -8.08 13.81
C ALA A 17 -26.29 -8.89 12.66
N LEU A 18 -27.06 -9.93 12.96
CA LEU A 18 -27.59 -10.83 11.95
C LEU A 18 -28.95 -10.34 11.47
N LEU A 19 -29.15 -10.26 10.16
CA LEU A 19 -30.36 -9.81 9.50
C LEU A 19 -30.99 -10.94 8.67
N GLN A 20 -32.30 -10.87 8.50
CA GLN A 20 -33.06 -11.74 7.61
C GLN A 20 -34.01 -10.91 6.75
N CYS A 21 -34.00 -11.13 5.43
CA CYS A 21 -35.02 -10.62 4.52
C CYS A 21 -36.17 -11.63 4.42
N SER A 22 -37.43 -11.19 4.53
CA SER A 22 -38.61 -12.06 4.38
C SER A 22 -38.72 -12.71 3.00
N CYS A 23 -38.03 -12.18 1.99
CA CYS A 23 -37.99 -12.72 0.63
C CYS A 23 -36.65 -13.36 0.27
N GLY A 24 -35.62 -13.27 1.13
CA GLY A 24 -34.28 -13.81 0.87
C GLY A 24 -34.11 -15.22 1.43
N SER A 25 -33.35 -16.06 0.75
CA SER A 25 -33.07 -17.45 1.16
C SER A 25 -32.02 -17.60 2.27
N CYS A 26 -31.28 -16.54 2.61
CA CYS A 26 -30.18 -16.60 3.57
C CYS A 26 -30.18 -15.42 4.53
N GLN A 27 -29.67 -15.64 5.75
CA GLN A 27 -29.34 -14.57 6.70
C GLN A 27 -28.01 -13.89 6.31
N ARG A 28 -27.85 -12.62 6.68
CA ARG A 28 -26.62 -11.84 6.43
C ARG A 28 -26.25 -10.98 7.61
N ARG A 29 -24.95 -10.81 7.81
CA ARG A 29 -24.43 -9.94 8.85
C ARG A 29 -24.40 -8.50 8.34
N LEU A 30 -24.84 -7.58 9.18
CA LEU A 30 -24.73 -6.16 8.96
C LEU A 30 -23.25 -5.78 9.07
N ASN A 31 -22.74 -5.11 8.05
CA ASN A 31 -21.35 -4.71 7.96
C ASN A 31 -21.20 -3.21 8.24
N LEU A 32 -20.10 -2.87 8.91
CA LEU A 32 -19.74 -1.51 9.22
C LEU A 32 -18.26 -1.34 8.88
N PRO A 33 -17.95 -0.88 7.65
CA PRO A 33 -16.57 -0.71 7.20
C PRO A 33 -15.80 0.31 8.06
N LEU A 34 -16.45 1.43 8.39
CA LEU A 34 -15.91 2.49 9.23
C LEU A 34 -16.78 2.64 10.49
N CYS A 35 -16.17 2.58 11.67
CA CYS A 35 -16.92 2.72 12.92
C CYS A 35 -17.28 4.19 13.22
N HIS A 36 -18.36 4.40 13.97
CA HIS A 36 -18.83 5.72 14.39
C HIS A 36 -18.22 6.22 15.72
N GLY A 37 -17.16 5.56 16.20
CA GLY A 37 -16.51 5.89 17.49
C GLY A 37 -17.28 5.45 18.75
N VAL A 38 -18.45 4.82 18.61
CA VAL A 38 -19.27 4.33 19.74
C VAL A 38 -19.28 2.80 19.75
N TYR A 39 -19.07 2.20 20.93
CA TYR A 39 -18.89 0.76 21.10
C TYR A 39 -19.74 0.19 22.23
N ILE A 40 -20.16 -1.06 22.08
CA ILE A 40 -20.67 -1.89 23.17
C ILE A 40 -19.75 -3.11 23.30
N GLY A 41 -19.02 -3.18 24.42
CA GLY A 41 -17.89 -4.09 24.54
C GLY A 41 -16.80 -3.73 23.53
N LYS A 42 -16.46 -4.66 22.63
CA LYS A 42 -15.47 -4.47 21.55
C LYS A 42 -16.12 -4.23 20.17
N ASN A 43 -17.45 -4.19 20.11
CA ASN A 43 -18.17 -4.15 18.84
C ASN A 43 -18.69 -2.74 18.57
N PRO A 44 -18.41 -2.15 17.38
CA PRO A 44 -18.87 -0.80 17.06
C PRO A 44 -20.37 -0.79 16.82
N VAL A 45 -21.05 0.23 17.33
CA VAL A 45 -22.51 0.42 17.28
C VAL A 45 -22.93 0.92 15.90
N MET A 46 -24.05 0.41 15.38
CA MET A 46 -24.64 0.80 14.10
C MET A 46 -25.63 1.96 14.27
N ASN A 47 -25.78 2.77 13.23
CA ASN A 47 -26.71 3.91 13.19
C ASN A 47 -27.61 3.89 11.94
N SER A 48 -28.55 4.83 11.87
CA SER A 48 -29.54 4.95 10.80
C SER A 48 -28.97 5.32 9.43
N GLY A 49 -27.67 5.62 9.33
CA GLY A 49 -26.93 5.78 8.08
C GLY A 49 -26.40 4.47 7.48
N ASP A 50 -26.38 3.38 8.27
CA ASP A 50 -25.77 2.12 7.86
C ASP A 50 -26.75 1.23 7.07
N TYR A 51 -27.10 1.66 5.86
CA TYR A 51 -28.09 0.95 5.03
C TYR A 51 -27.64 0.73 3.57
N ILE A 52 -26.43 1.12 3.19
CA ILE A 52 -25.98 1.08 1.80
C ILE A 52 -25.91 -0.40 1.34
N PRO A 53 -26.62 -0.79 0.26
CA PRO A 53 -26.55 -2.15 -0.27
C PRO A 53 -25.13 -2.55 -0.66
N GLU A 54 -24.76 -3.81 -0.41
CA GLU A 54 -23.42 -4.38 -0.62
C GLU A 54 -22.26 -3.68 0.14
N VAL A 55 -22.55 -2.69 0.98
CA VAL A 55 -21.58 -2.06 1.89
C VAL A 55 -21.95 -2.37 3.34
N ASN A 56 -23.16 -1.99 3.75
CA ASN A 56 -23.71 -2.28 5.07
C ASN A 56 -24.63 -3.49 5.05
N VAL A 57 -25.53 -3.54 4.06
CA VAL A 57 -26.57 -4.58 3.94
C VAL A 57 -26.29 -5.44 2.71
N MET A 58 -25.70 -6.61 2.94
CA MET A 58 -25.34 -7.56 1.88
C MET A 58 -26.55 -8.32 1.33
N SER A 59 -26.41 -8.87 0.12
CA SER A 59 -27.42 -9.69 -0.55
C SER A 59 -27.81 -10.97 0.21
N PHE A 60 -29.11 -11.24 0.32
CA PHE A 60 -29.70 -12.33 1.12
C PHE A 60 -29.91 -13.66 0.36
N GLY A 61 -28.98 -14.04 -0.51
CA GLY A 61 -29.11 -15.25 -1.34
C GLY A 61 -30.07 -15.05 -2.52
N THR A 62 -31.03 -15.94 -2.72
CA THR A 62 -32.03 -15.87 -3.80
C THR A 62 -33.32 -15.24 -3.32
N CYS A 63 -33.92 -14.35 -4.12
CA CYS A 63 -35.16 -13.67 -3.80
C CYS A 63 -36.38 -14.47 -4.28
N SER A 64 -37.32 -14.77 -3.39
CA SER A 64 -38.56 -15.47 -3.73
C SER A 64 -39.53 -14.65 -4.59
N LYS A 65 -39.37 -13.32 -4.63
CA LYS A 65 -40.20 -12.41 -5.45
C LYS A 65 -39.70 -12.28 -6.89
N THR A 66 -38.38 -12.23 -7.09
CA THR A 66 -37.79 -12.01 -8.43
C THR A 66 -37.15 -13.25 -9.04
N GLY A 67 -36.92 -14.31 -8.25
CA GLY A 67 -36.20 -15.51 -8.68
C GLY A 67 -34.69 -15.32 -8.89
N SER A 68 -34.16 -14.12 -8.65
CA SER A 68 -32.75 -13.74 -8.87
C SER A 68 -32.03 -13.42 -7.55
N LYS A 69 -30.76 -12.97 -7.60
CA LYS A 69 -29.98 -12.52 -6.42
C LYS A 69 -30.81 -11.51 -5.61
N CYS A 70 -30.99 -11.76 -4.31
CA CYS A 70 -31.74 -10.92 -3.39
C CYS A 70 -30.91 -9.71 -2.97
N MET A 71 -30.77 -8.76 -3.90
CA MET A 71 -30.09 -7.48 -3.68
C MET A 71 -31.10 -6.46 -3.15
N PRO A 72 -31.01 -6.05 -1.87
CA PRO A 72 -31.96 -5.12 -1.28
C PRO A 72 -31.77 -3.71 -1.85
N GLY A 73 -32.88 -3.02 -2.12
CA GLY A 73 -32.89 -1.61 -2.50
C GLY A 73 -33.83 -0.84 -1.59
N PHE A 74 -33.50 0.40 -1.26
CA PHE A 74 -34.23 1.20 -0.28
C PHE A 74 -34.64 2.54 -0.87
N ALA A 75 -35.81 3.06 -0.48
CA ALA A 75 -36.28 4.37 -0.90
C ALA A 75 -35.98 5.43 0.17
N GLY A 76 -35.46 6.59 -0.24
CA GLY A 76 -35.23 7.75 0.63
C GLY A 76 -33.87 7.79 1.35
N TYR A 77 -33.65 8.87 2.10
CA TYR A 77 -32.36 9.22 2.73
C TYR A 77 -32.15 8.64 4.14
N ALA A 78 -33.14 7.93 4.70
CA ALA A 78 -33.06 7.28 6.01
C ALA A 78 -34.06 6.11 6.07
N PRO A 79 -33.76 4.98 5.41
CA PRO A 79 -34.71 3.90 5.24
C PRO A 79 -34.92 3.05 6.49
N TRP A 80 -34.04 3.14 7.50
CA TRP A 80 -34.22 2.44 8.76
C TRP A 80 -35.46 2.96 9.49
N LEU A 81 -36.39 2.06 9.74
CA LEU A 81 -37.60 2.29 10.51
C LEU A 81 -37.38 1.85 11.96
N ASN A 82 -38.12 2.45 12.90
CA ASN A 82 -38.01 2.19 14.35
C ASN A 82 -36.59 2.35 14.91
N VAL A 83 -35.89 3.43 14.53
CA VAL A 83 -34.58 3.79 15.10
C VAL A 83 -34.73 4.39 16.50
N ASN A 84 -33.71 4.27 17.35
CA ASN A 84 -33.72 4.87 18.68
C ASN A 84 -33.34 6.35 18.63
N ARG A 85 -34.37 7.22 18.56
CA ARG A 85 -34.19 8.68 18.46
C ARG A 85 -33.63 9.36 19.72
N ARG A 86 -33.39 8.62 20.81
CA ARG A 86 -32.80 9.15 22.04
C ARG A 86 -31.27 9.10 22.05
N LEU A 87 -30.66 8.36 21.13
CA LEU A 87 -29.21 8.20 21.04
C LEU A 87 -28.74 8.47 19.63
N ILE A 88 -27.88 9.48 19.48
CA ILE A 88 -27.16 9.78 18.24
C ILE A 88 -25.81 9.06 18.30
N VAL A 89 -25.41 8.44 17.19
CA VAL A 89 -24.17 7.68 17.05
C VAL A 89 -23.48 8.18 15.78
N GLY A 90 -22.36 8.89 15.93
CA GLY A 90 -21.66 9.56 14.82
C GLY A 90 -22.13 11.01 14.62
N ASP A 91 -22.37 11.39 13.38
CA ASP A 91 -22.76 12.76 12.97
C ASP A 91 -24.19 13.16 13.42
N GLU A 92 -24.51 14.45 13.29
CA GLU A 92 -25.83 14.99 13.59
C GLU A 92 -26.94 14.24 12.81
N GLU A 93 -28.03 13.88 13.50
CA GLU A 93 -29.21 13.16 12.99
C GLU A 93 -29.02 11.67 12.60
N LYS A 94 -27.93 11.01 12.99
CA LYS A 94 -27.76 9.54 12.85
C LYS A 94 -28.10 8.80 14.14
N TYR A 95 -29.26 8.16 14.17
CA TYR A 95 -29.79 7.52 15.38
C TYR A 95 -29.34 6.08 15.52
N ALA A 96 -29.07 5.64 16.75
CA ALA A 96 -28.67 4.26 17.02
C ALA A 96 -29.73 3.24 16.57
N LEU A 97 -29.29 2.16 15.94
CA LEU A 97 -30.15 1.03 15.61
C LEU A 97 -30.33 0.11 16.82
N THR A 98 -31.49 -0.55 16.89
CA THR A 98 -31.79 -1.55 17.91
C THR A 98 -32.35 -2.82 17.30
N THR A 99 -32.55 -3.87 18.11
CA THR A 99 -33.22 -5.10 17.68
C THR A 99 -34.66 -4.91 17.21
N ASN A 100 -35.27 -3.74 17.46
CA ASN A 100 -36.59 -3.37 16.91
C ASN A 100 -36.51 -2.57 15.60
N SER A 101 -35.31 -2.17 15.17
CA SER A 101 -35.12 -1.45 13.91
C SER A 101 -35.22 -2.41 12.72
N TYR A 102 -35.78 -1.94 11.60
CA TYR A 102 -35.95 -2.76 10.39
C TYR A 102 -35.90 -1.92 9.11
N LEU A 103 -35.75 -2.58 7.96
CA LEU A 103 -35.76 -1.97 6.63
C LEU A 103 -36.88 -2.57 5.76
N GLU A 104 -37.40 -1.77 4.82
CA GLU A 104 -38.33 -2.21 3.79
C GLU A 104 -37.66 -2.13 2.42
N CYS A 105 -37.47 -3.28 1.78
CA CYS A 105 -36.92 -3.36 0.43
C CYS A 105 -37.99 -2.94 -0.58
N VAL A 106 -37.60 -2.12 -1.58
CA VAL A 106 -38.48 -1.67 -2.67
C VAL A 106 -39.04 -2.84 -3.50
N THR A 107 -38.35 -3.99 -3.49
CA THR A 107 -38.81 -5.25 -4.11
C THR A 107 -39.91 -5.95 -3.29
N GLY A 108 -40.25 -5.44 -2.11
CA GLY A 108 -41.36 -5.90 -1.27
C GLY A 108 -40.99 -6.86 -0.12
N GLY A 109 -39.71 -6.94 0.24
CA GLY A 109 -39.24 -7.76 1.37
C GLY A 109 -38.91 -6.92 2.61
N ARG A 110 -39.34 -7.36 3.80
CA ARG A 110 -38.94 -6.73 5.07
C ARG A 110 -37.66 -7.37 5.58
N ILE A 111 -36.68 -6.54 5.96
CA ILE A 111 -35.42 -6.99 6.56
C ILE A 111 -35.47 -6.70 8.05
N THR A 112 -35.51 -7.76 8.85
CA THR A 112 -35.58 -7.68 10.32
C THR A 112 -34.28 -8.14 10.95
N VAL A 113 -34.01 -7.63 12.15
CA VAL A 113 -32.90 -8.08 12.98
C VAL A 113 -33.22 -9.45 13.57
N VAL A 114 -32.34 -10.41 13.36
CA VAL A 114 -32.36 -11.73 13.98
C VAL A 114 -31.60 -11.70 15.30
N SER A 115 -30.50 -10.96 15.35
CA SER A 115 -29.70 -10.80 16.57
C SER A 115 -28.93 -9.48 16.60
N SER A 116 -28.67 -8.96 17.81
CA SER A 116 -28.06 -7.62 17.98
C SER A 116 -26.59 -7.59 17.59
N GLY A 117 -25.95 -8.76 17.54
CA GLY A 117 -24.53 -8.92 17.34
C GLY A 117 -23.74 -8.86 18.66
N GLN A 118 -24.40 -8.50 19.77
CA GLN A 118 -23.77 -8.42 21.08
C GLN A 118 -23.64 -9.79 21.76
N GLU A 119 -24.52 -10.73 21.41
CA GLU A 119 -24.49 -12.12 21.89
C GLU A 119 -23.32 -12.93 21.30
N TYR A 120 -22.73 -12.43 20.20
CA TYR A 120 -21.44 -12.92 19.72
C TYR A 120 -20.33 -12.41 20.64
N ASN A 121 -20.16 -13.09 21.78
CA ASN A 121 -18.83 -13.21 22.36
C ASN A 121 -17.96 -13.84 21.28
N MET A 122 -16.97 -13.11 20.75
CA MET A 122 -15.88 -13.75 20.01
C MET A 122 -15.42 -14.93 20.86
N LYS A 123 -15.70 -16.17 20.40
CA LYS A 123 -15.60 -17.35 21.24
C LYS A 123 -14.15 -17.53 21.69
N SER A 124 -14.01 -17.70 22.99
CA SER A 124 -12.79 -17.92 23.77
C SER A 124 -12.07 -19.25 23.47
N LYS A 125 -11.82 -19.57 22.20
CA LYS A 125 -10.89 -20.63 21.78
C LYS A 125 -9.74 -20.16 20.88
N GLU A 126 -9.67 -18.86 20.62
CA GLU A 126 -8.48 -18.17 20.13
C GLU A 126 -8.32 -16.89 20.94
N THR A 127 -7.95 -17.01 22.21
CA THR A 127 -7.19 -15.93 22.83
C THR A 127 -5.78 -16.00 22.26
N ILE A 128 -5.64 -15.69 20.96
CA ILE A 128 -4.36 -15.12 20.55
C ILE A 128 -4.40 -13.76 21.23
N ASN A 129 -3.56 -13.57 22.25
CA ASN A 129 -3.31 -12.25 22.80
C ASN A 129 -3.14 -11.32 21.58
N LYS A 130 -3.94 -10.26 21.41
CA LYS A 130 -3.83 -9.41 20.21
C LYS A 130 -2.43 -8.82 20.07
N GLU A 131 -1.74 -8.62 21.19
CA GLU A 131 -0.31 -8.29 21.22
C GLU A 131 0.53 -9.49 20.78
N ALA A 132 0.19 -10.73 21.15
CA ALA A 132 0.86 -11.93 20.67
C ALA A 132 0.58 -12.26 19.18
N PHE A 133 -0.63 -12.03 18.67
CA PHE A 133 -1.02 -12.22 17.28
C PHE A 133 -0.32 -11.19 16.40
N LYS A 134 -0.47 -9.90 16.73
CA LYS A 134 0.31 -8.84 16.10
C LYS A 134 1.81 -9.07 16.30
N SER A 135 2.27 -9.65 17.42
CA SER A 135 3.69 -9.98 17.58
C SER A 135 4.14 -11.12 16.67
N GLU A 136 3.29 -12.09 16.36
CA GLU A 136 3.66 -13.22 15.51
C GLU A 136 3.60 -12.82 14.04
N GLU A 137 2.56 -12.10 13.61
CA GLU A 137 2.51 -11.48 12.29
C GLU A 137 3.66 -10.49 12.10
N LEU A 138 3.99 -9.69 13.11
CA LEU A 138 5.12 -8.77 13.03
C LEU A 138 6.46 -9.51 12.99
N LYS A 139 6.61 -10.62 13.72
CA LYS A 139 7.82 -11.46 13.64
C LYS A 139 7.94 -12.09 12.26
N GLU A 140 6.86 -12.66 11.73
CA GLU A 140 6.85 -13.25 10.39
C GLU A 140 7.20 -12.18 9.34
N PHE A 141 6.63 -10.97 9.48
CA PHE A 141 6.98 -9.84 8.63
C PHE A 141 8.46 -9.47 8.75
N GLN A 142 9.00 -9.42 9.96
CA GLN A 142 10.43 -9.17 10.19
C GLN A 142 11.32 -10.24 9.55
N GLU A 143 10.94 -11.52 9.63
CA GLU A 143 11.63 -12.61 8.95
C GLU A 143 11.52 -12.50 7.42
N ASN A 144 10.37 -12.06 6.90
CA ASN A 144 10.23 -11.75 5.48
C ASN A 144 11.15 -10.59 5.08
N MET A 145 11.24 -9.52 5.87
CA MET A 145 12.16 -8.41 5.57
C MET A 145 13.62 -8.87 5.52
N LYS A 146 14.02 -9.76 6.44
CA LYS A 146 15.35 -10.39 6.41
C LYS A 146 15.56 -11.22 5.16
N LYS A 147 14.59 -12.06 4.78
CA LYS A 147 14.71 -12.98 3.64
C LYS A 147 14.71 -12.26 2.28
N GLN A 148 13.81 -11.30 2.10
CA GLN A 148 13.57 -10.66 0.81
C GLN A 148 14.56 -9.53 0.50
N PHE A 149 15.09 -8.86 1.54
CA PHE A 149 15.97 -7.69 1.38
C PHE A 149 17.35 -7.85 2.05
N ASN A 150 17.63 -9.02 2.62
CA ASN A 150 18.84 -9.29 3.40
C ASN A 150 19.11 -8.25 4.50
N LEU A 151 18.07 -7.93 5.27
CA LEU A 151 18.23 -7.09 6.45
C LEU A 151 18.77 -7.90 7.64
N ASP A 152 19.51 -7.24 8.53
CA ASP A 152 19.89 -7.83 9.81
C ASP A 152 18.74 -7.76 10.83
N ASP A 153 18.84 -8.56 11.90
CA ASP A 153 17.82 -8.64 12.95
C ASP A 153 17.49 -7.28 13.57
N ARG A 154 18.51 -6.43 13.75
CA ARG A 154 18.33 -5.09 14.31
C ARG A 154 17.50 -4.23 13.36
N THR A 155 17.82 -4.25 12.08
CA THR A 155 17.13 -3.48 11.04
C THR A 155 15.67 -3.93 10.92
N ALA A 156 15.42 -5.24 10.80
CA ALA A 156 14.07 -5.79 10.71
C ALA A 156 13.25 -5.43 11.96
N LYS A 157 13.84 -5.56 13.15
CA LYS A 157 13.20 -5.15 14.41
C LYS A 157 12.83 -3.67 14.41
N LEU A 158 13.75 -2.79 13.98
CA LEU A 158 13.51 -1.36 13.93
C LEU A 158 12.43 -0.98 12.92
N ILE A 159 12.36 -1.64 11.76
CA ILE A 159 11.24 -1.48 10.81
C ILE A 159 9.92 -1.83 11.50
N GLY A 160 9.84 -2.98 12.17
CA GLY A 160 8.62 -3.35 12.90
C GLY A 160 8.24 -2.37 14.01
N ASN A 161 9.24 -1.78 14.70
CA ASN A 161 8.99 -0.73 15.69
C ASN A 161 8.40 0.53 15.06
N VAL A 162 8.72 0.87 13.80
CA VAL A 162 8.09 2.02 13.11
C VAL A 162 6.60 1.77 12.98
N TYR A 163 6.20 0.58 12.54
CA TYR A 163 4.79 0.19 12.43
C TYR A 163 4.06 0.27 13.79
N LEU A 164 4.66 -0.31 14.84
CA LEU A 164 4.08 -0.24 16.19
C LEU A 164 3.96 1.20 16.70
N SER A 165 5.00 2.01 16.54
CA SER A 165 5.00 3.41 17.01
C SER A 165 3.94 4.24 16.27
N LEU A 166 3.70 3.97 14.98
CA LEU A 166 2.62 4.61 14.22
C LEU A 166 1.24 4.22 14.77
N THR A 167 1.02 2.94 15.10
CA THR A 167 -0.25 2.51 15.68
C THR A 167 -0.52 3.12 17.06
N GLU A 168 0.53 3.39 17.83
CA GLU A 168 0.45 4.04 19.14
C GLU A 168 0.24 5.55 19.01
N GLU A 169 0.95 6.20 18.08
CA GLU A 169 0.87 7.65 17.84
C GLU A 169 -0.48 8.07 17.21
N TYR A 170 -1.06 7.20 16.37
CA TYR A 170 -2.31 7.47 15.66
C TYR A 170 -3.41 6.44 16.01
N PRO A 171 -3.88 6.40 17.27
CA PRO A 171 -4.82 5.37 17.73
C PRO A 171 -6.21 5.47 17.08
N ASN A 172 -6.53 6.63 16.47
CA ASN A 172 -7.79 6.89 15.78
C ASN A 172 -7.64 6.85 14.25
N ALA A 173 -6.42 6.63 13.72
CA ALA A 173 -6.24 6.47 12.28
C ALA A 173 -6.83 5.14 11.81
N SER A 174 -7.28 5.13 10.56
CA SER A 174 -7.65 3.88 9.91
C SER A 174 -6.42 3.00 9.68
N GLN A 175 -6.62 1.69 9.54
CA GLN A 175 -5.52 0.77 9.23
C GLN A 175 -4.83 1.14 7.90
N ASP A 176 -5.59 1.52 6.88
CA ASP A 176 -5.05 2.01 5.60
C ASP A 176 -4.14 3.24 5.77
N GLU A 177 -4.48 4.14 6.70
CA GLU A 177 -3.66 5.31 7.00
C GLU A 177 -2.36 4.91 7.72
N ILE A 178 -2.42 3.96 8.65
CA ILE A 178 -1.23 3.40 9.30
C ILE A 178 -0.33 2.72 8.26
N ASP A 179 -0.90 1.89 7.39
CA ASP A 179 -0.18 1.13 6.38
C ASP A 179 0.51 2.08 5.39
N TRP A 180 -0.21 3.10 4.90
CA TRP A 180 0.37 4.15 4.06
C TRP A 180 1.48 4.92 4.78
N ARG A 181 1.28 5.37 6.02
CA ARG A 181 2.33 6.10 6.77
C ARG A 181 3.57 5.24 6.94
N PHE A 182 3.37 3.96 7.24
CA PHE A 182 4.44 3.00 7.43
C PHE A 182 5.27 2.83 6.15
N THR A 183 4.62 2.52 5.02
CA THR A 183 5.34 2.36 3.74
C THR A 183 5.98 3.67 3.31
N ARG A 184 5.26 4.80 3.46
CA ARG A 184 5.76 6.12 3.04
C ARG A 184 6.98 6.59 3.83
N LEU A 185 7.04 6.34 5.13
CA LEU A 185 8.17 6.74 5.98
C LEU A 185 9.43 5.91 5.71
N ILE A 186 9.26 4.60 5.53
CA ILE A 186 10.39 3.70 5.23
C ILE A 186 10.93 3.97 3.82
N GLY A 187 10.07 4.03 2.79
CA GLY A 187 10.47 4.43 1.44
C GLY A 187 11.04 5.85 1.39
N GLY A 188 10.53 6.73 2.26
CA GLY A 188 10.95 8.11 2.42
C GLY A 188 12.42 8.31 2.83
N PHE A 189 13.10 7.30 3.38
CA PHE A 189 14.54 7.45 3.64
C PHE A 189 15.37 7.66 2.36
N VAL A 190 14.84 7.23 1.21
CA VAL A 190 15.43 7.42 -0.12
C VAL A 190 14.58 8.42 -0.93
N TYR A 191 13.27 8.20 -0.99
CA TYR A 191 12.33 8.89 -1.88
C TYR A 191 11.47 9.91 -1.11
N ASN A 192 12.02 11.09 -0.85
CA ASN A 192 11.33 12.12 -0.07
C ASN A 192 11.55 13.55 -0.56
N ASP A 193 12.14 13.71 -1.75
CA ASP A 193 12.12 15.01 -2.39
C ASP A 193 10.68 15.43 -2.73
N TRP A 194 10.56 16.64 -3.26
CA TRP A 194 9.25 17.20 -3.56
C TRP A 194 8.43 16.33 -4.52
N PHE A 195 9.05 15.73 -5.54
CA PHE A 195 8.33 14.90 -6.51
C PHE A 195 7.67 13.70 -5.82
N PHE A 196 8.41 12.97 -4.96
CA PHE A 196 7.86 11.82 -4.25
C PHE A 196 6.86 12.18 -3.13
N ARG A 197 6.90 13.41 -2.60
CA ARG A 197 5.86 13.87 -1.67
C ARG A 197 4.54 14.14 -2.39
N GLU A 198 4.58 14.65 -3.60
CA GLU A 198 3.36 14.83 -4.40
C GLU A 198 2.83 13.47 -4.90
N THR A 199 3.73 12.60 -5.35
CA THR A 199 3.35 11.28 -5.89
C THR A 199 2.84 10.34 -4.81
N ALA A 200 3.52 10.25 -3.66
CA ALA A 200 3.23 9.25 -2.62
C ALA A 200 2.62 9.85 -1.34
N GLY A 201 2.35 11.16 -1.32
CA GLY A 201 1.87 11.90 -0.16
C GLY A 201 2.97 12.27 0.84
N ASN A 202 2.60 13.07 1.84
CA ASN A 202 3.52 13.59 2.85
C ASN A 202 3.19 13.06 4.26
N ALA A 203 3.88 11.99 4.69
CA ALA A 203 3.71 11.40 6.02
C ALA A 203 4.37 12.19 7.17
N LEU A 204 5.16 13.22 6.87
CA LEU A 204 5.83 14.05 7.90
C LEU A 204 4.92 15.17 8.45
N GLU A 205 3.68 15.28 7.96
CA GLU A 205 2.66 16.23 8.43
C GLU A 205 3.08 17.70 8.42
N ARG A 206 3.90 18.07 7.43
CA ARG A 206 4.26 19.47 7.17
C ARG A 206 3.45 19.99 5.97
N GLU A 207 2.75 21.11 6.17
CA GLU A 207 2.03 21.80 5.10
C GLU A 207 2.94 22.78 4.35
N GLY A 208 2.86 22.79 3.00
CA GLY A 208 3.04 23.99 2.18
C GLY A 208 4.40 24.71 2.18
N GLU A 209 5.51 24.06 2.54
CA GLU A 209 6.83 24.68 2.47
C GLU A 209 7.73 24.02 1.42
N THR A 210 8.27 24.84 0.50
CA THR A 210 9.38 24.46 -0.37
C THR A 210 10.66 24.41 0.45
N ILE A 211 10.89 23.26 1.09
CA ILE A 211 11.93 23.10 2.10
C ILE A 211 13.27 22.72 1.47
N GLY A 212 14.36 23.31 1.95
CA GLY A 212 15.72 22.92 1.53
C GLY A 212 16.07 21.49 1.97
N LYS A 213 16.93 20.79 1.22
CA LYS A 213 17.30 19.38 1.52
C LYS A 213 17.74 19.15 2.98
N SER A 214 18.43 20.11 3.60
CA SER A 214 18.88 20.03 5.00
C SER A 214 17.74 20.11 6.01
N GLU A 215 16.76 20.97 5.77
CA GLU A 215 15.59 21.15 6.63
C GLU A 215 14.65 19.93 6.53
N LEU A 216 14.53 19.33 5.35
CA LEU A 216 13.78 18.09 5.16
C LEU A 216 14.40 16.93 5.94
N ALA A 217 15.72 16.75 5.86
CA ALA A 217 16.43 15.72 6.62
C ALA A 217 16.28 15.92 8.15
N LEU A 218 16.22 17.17 8.60
CA LEU A 218 15.95 17.50 10.00
C LEU A 218 14.51 17.20 10.39
N ALA A 219 13.53 17.49 9.52
CA ALA A 219 12.13 17.17 9.75
C ALA A 219 11.90 15.65 9.86
N GLU A 220 12.48 14.88 8.95
CA GLU A 220 12.48 13.40 9.00
C GLU A 220 13.07 12.91 10.33
N LYS A 221 14.27 13.38 10.69
CA LYS A 221 14.91 13.02 11.97
C LYS A 221 14.03 13.35 13.18
N ASN A 222 13.48 14.56 13.22
CA ASN A 222 12.63 15.01 14.32
C ASN A 222 11.32 14.20 14.39
N TYR A 223 10.75 13.79 13.26
CA TYR A 223 9.57 12.95 13.24
C TYR A 223 9.86 11.59 13.90
N PHE A 224 10.93 10.91 13.49
CA PHE A 224 11.27 9.62 14.10
C PHE A 224 11.64 9.73 15.58
N ILE A 225 12.43 10.74 15.97
CA ILE A 225 12.90 10.85 17.36
C ILE A 225 11.80 11.40 18.28
N ASN A 226 11.21 12.54 17.92
CA ASN A 226 10.31 13.26 18.83
C ASN A 226 8.88 12.75 18.75
N LYS A 227 8.44 12.29 17.57
CA LYS A 227 7.06 11.82 17.37
C LYS A 227 6.94 10.31 17.54
N LEU A 228 7.81 9.53 16.91
CA LEU A 228 7.79 8.06 17.05
C LEU A 228 8.63 7.53 18.21
N GLY A 229 9.32 8.39 18.96
CA GLY A 229 10.07 7.99 20.17
C GLY A 229 11.34 7.18 19.91
N PHE A 230 11.91 7.22 18.70
CA PHE A 230 13.15 6.50 18.40
C PHE A 230 14.35 7.14 19.08
N LYS A 231 15.27 6.31 19.57
CA LYS A 231 16.61 6.80 19.95
C LYS A 231 17.35 7.25 18.71
N GLU A 232 18.13 8.32 18.83
CA GLU A 232 18.90 8.87 17.70
C GLU A 232 19.80 7.83 17.03
N ASN A 233 20.49 6.99 17.81
CA ASN A 233 21.35 5.92 17.27
C ASN A 233 20.55 4.83 16.53
N ASP A 234 19.31 4.56 16.92
CA ASP A 234 18.45 3.60 16.23
C ASP A 234 17.89 4.18 14.93
N TYR A 235 17.50 5.45 14.94
CA TYR A 235 17.13 6.20 13.74
C TYR A 235 18.29 6.26 12.73
N ASN A 236 19.49 6.66 13.18
CA ASN A 236 20.67 6.78 12.31
C ASN A 236 21.02 5.42 11.69
N TYR A 237 20.94 4.34 12.47
CA TYR A 237 21.18 2.99 12.01
C TYR A 237 20.14 2.55 10.96
N LEU A 238 18.85 2.66 11.27
CA LEU A 238 17.76 2.27 10.38
C LEU A 238 17.84 3.03 9.04
N ARG A 239 18.01 4.35 9.12
CA ARG A 239 18.15 5.23 7.95
C ARG A 239 19.35 4.85 7.09
N TYR A 240 20.49 4.55 7.72
CA TYR A 240 21.67 4.08 7.00
C TYR A 240 21.39 2.76 6.28
N LYS A 241 20.83 1.77 7.00
CA LYS A 241 20.62 0.41 6.47
C LYS A 241 19.65 0.37 5.29
N ILE A 242 18.59 1.16 5.32
CA ILE A 242 17.64 1.24 4.18
C ILE A 242 18.29 1.92 2.98
N ARG A 243 18.99 3.05 3.19
CA ARG A 243 19.63 3.78 2.09
C ARG A 243 20.78 3.01 1.45
N ILE A 244 21.58 2.30 2.24
CA ILE A 244 22.70 1.52 1.71
C ILE A 244 22.21 0.30 0.93
N GLN A 245 21.09 -0.31 1.36
CA GLN A 245 20.48 -1.43 0.67
C GLN A 245 20.02 -1.02 -0.74
N ASN A 246 19.25 0.06 -0.84
CA ASN A 246 18.87 0.70 -2.11
C ASN A 246 20.09 1.09 -2.96
N SER A 247 21.11 1.74 -2.36
CA SER A 247 22.29 2.19 -3.10
C SER A 247 23.11 1.03 -3.69
N ILE A 248 23.25 -0.09 -2.97
CA ILE A 248 24.01 -1.25 -3.44
C ILE A 248 23.20 -2.04 -4.46
N ILE A 249 21.91 -2.26 -4.20
CA ILE A 249 21.11 -3.14 -5.07
C ILE A 249 20.85 -2.50 -6.44
N ALA A 250 20.80 -1.16 -6.53
CA ALA A 250 20.60 -0.43 -7.78
C ALA A 250 21.75 -0.53 -8.80
N PHE A 251 22.91 -1.09 -8.43
CA PHE A 251 23.96 -1.35 -9.43
C PHE A 251 23.52 -2.47 -10.39
N ARG A 252 23.74 -2.27 -11.69
CA ARG A 252 23.32 -3.24 -12.72
C ARG A 252 23.81 -4.66 -12.45
N ASN A 253 25.05 -4.79 -11.97
CA ASN A 253 25.65 -6.07 -11.62
C ASN A 253 26.59 -5.96 -10.42
N LYS A 254 26.91 -7.13 -9.85
CA LYS A 254 27.76 -7.30 -8.67
C LYS A 254 29.18 -6.73 -8.86
N SER A 255 29.72 -6.82 -10.07
CA SER A 255 31.06 -6.31 -10.40
C SER A 255 31.11 -4.78 -10.32
N ASP A 256 30.09 -4.10 -10.82
CA ASP A 256 30.01 -2.63 -10.75
C ASP A 256 29.91 -2.15 -9.30
N ALA A 257 29.14 -2.86 -8.46
CA ALA A 257 29.04 -2.58 -7.04
C ALA A 257 30.39 -2.73 -6.32
N TYR A 258 31.23 -3.71 -6.71
CA TYR A 258 32.57 -3.86 -6.16
C TYR A 258 33.54 -2.76 -6.56
N ASN A 259 33.37 -2.20 -7.77
CA ASN A 259 34.33 -1.30 -8.41
C ASN A 259 33.93 0.18 -8.29
N ILE A 260 33.49 0.61 -7.11
CA ILE A 260 33.22 2.03 -6.82
C ILE A 260 34.52 2.82 -6.64
N SER A 261 34.50 4.11 -7.00
CA SER A 261 35.66 5.01 -6.83
C SER A 261 36.03 5.20 -5.35
N ASP A 262 37.31 5.46 -5.07
CA ASP A 262 37.79 5.73 -3.71
C ASP A 262 37.08 6.92 -3.04
N GLU A 263 36.70 7.93 -3.83
CA GLU A 263 35.91 9.07 -3.35
C GLU A 263 34.52 8.61 -2.86
N ASN A 264 33.83 7.79 -3.64
CA ASN A 264 32.52 7.26 -3.25
C ASN A 264 32.63 6.30 -2.07
N LEU A 265 33.66 5.47 -2.04
CA LEU A 265 33.96 4.59 -0.91
C LEU A 265 34.15 5.38 0.39
N GLY A 266 34.84 6.52 0.34
CA GLY A 266 34.97 7.45 1.47
C GLY A 266 33.62 7.97 1.96
N LYS A 267 32.74 8.40 1.05
CA LYS A 267 31.38 8.85 1.41
C LYS A 267 30.54 7.73 2.03
N TYR A 268 30.62 6.50 1.49
CA TYR A 268 29.91 5.35 2.06
C TYR A 268 30.44 4.97 3.44
N LYS A 269 31.76 5.04 3.65
CA LYS A 269 32.39 4.84 4.96
C LYS A 269 31.90 5.86 5.98
N GLU A 270 31.89 7.15 5.65
CA GLU A 270 31.40 8.18 6.57
C GLU A 270 29.93 7.96 6.96
N ASN A 271 29.10 7.55 6.01
CA ASN A 271 27.70 7.22 6.28
C ASN A 271 27.56 5.96 7.14
N TYR A 272 28.40 4.94 6.92
CA TYR A 272 28.47 3.76 7.76
C TYR A 272 28.86 4.13 9.20
N GLU A 273 29.92 4.91 9.39
CA GLU A 273 30.37 5.39 10.71
C GLU A 273 29.28 6.16 11.45
N LYS A 274 28.58 7.07 10.77
CA LYS A 274 27.44 7.81 11.33
C LYS A 274 26.26 6.90 11.68
N GLY A 275 25.92 5.96 10.80
CA GLY A 275 24.80 5.03 11.00
C GLY A 275 25.05 4.05 12.16
N TYR A 276 26.27 3.53 12.26
CA TYR A 276 26.67 2.59 13.30
C TYR A 276 27.11 3.27 14.61
N GLY A 277 27.40 4.57 14.58
CA GLY A 277 27.95 5.30 15.73
C GLY A 277 29.36 4.83 16.09
N ILE A 278 30.17 4.48 15.09
CA ILE A 278 31.55 4.00 15.27
C ILE A 278 32.53 4.81 14.41
N THR A 279 33.83 4.58 14.60
CA THR A 279 34.88 5.14 13.75
C THR A 279 35.78 4.01 13.24
N LEU A 280 35.95 3.96 11.92
CA LEU A 280 36.84 3.06 11.21
C LEU A 280 38.16 3.79 10.89
N GLY A 281 39.28 3.16 11.21
CA GLY A 281 40.61 3.79 11.08
C GLY A 281 41.03 4.14 9.66
N ASN A 282 40.66 3.34 8.65
CA ASN A 282 41.01 3.59 7.24
C ASN A 282 39.94 3.01 6.29
N ASN A 283 40.09 3.28 4.98
CA ASN A 283 39.17 2.81 3.95
C ASN A 283 39.28 1.30 3.66
N GLU A 284 40.45 0.69 3.85
CA GLU A 284 40.63 -0.76 3.65
C GLU A 284 39.73 -1.57 4.59
N ASN A 285 39.60 -1.15 5.85
CA ASN A 285 38.69 -1.78 6.80
C ASN A 285 37.22 -1.69 6.37
N PHE A 286 36.84 -0.67 5.58
CA PHE A 286 35.48 -0.52 5.06
C PHE A 286 35.27 -1.32 3.77
N LYS A 287 36.29 -1.57 2.94
CA LYS A 287 36.15 -2.33 1.68
C LYS A 287 35.61 -3.74 1.95
N ASP A 288 36.08 -4.40 2.99
CA ASP A 288 35.61 -5.75 3.33
C ASP A 288 34.15 -5.73 3.79
N LEU A 289 33.75 -4.73 4.60
CA LEU A 289 32.36 -4.52 5.02
C LEU A 289 31.44 -4.17 3.83
N TRP A 290 31.95 -3.41 2.86
CA TRP A 290 31.24 -3.07 1.63
C TRP A 290 31.00 -4.33 0.78
N ARG A 291 32.05 -5.14 0.58
CA ARG A 291 31.98 -6.41 -0.16
C ARG A 291 31.00 -7.38 0.49
N GLU A 292 31.05 -7.52 1.82
CA GLU A 292 30.14 -8.39 2.55
C GLU A 292 28.66 -8.01 2.32
N GLN A 293 28.35 -6.70 2.29
CA GLN A 293 27.00 -6.22 2.01
C GLN A 293 26.57 -6.54 0.57
N ILE A 294 27.46 -6.38 -0.41
CA ILE A 294 27.22 -6.74 -1.81
C ILE A 294 26.95 -8.23 -1.95
N ASP A 295 27.81 -9.07 -1.38
CA ASP A 295 27.69 -10.53 -1.46
C ASP A 295 26.34 -11.03 -0.97
N LYS A 296 25.88 -10.44 0.13
CA LYS A 296 24.58 -10.74 0.73
C LYS A 296 23.38 -10.28 -0.10
N LEU A 297 23.49 -9.15 -0.80
CA LEU A 297 22.40 -8.57 -1.59
C LEU A 297 22.28 -9.17 -2.99
N TYR A 298 23.40 -9.52 -3.61
CA TYR A 298 23.43 -10.17 -4.93
C TYR A 298 23.36 -11.70 -4.84
N GLY A 299 23.78 -12.29 -3.71
CA GLY A 299 23.85 -13.74 -3.55
C GLY A 299 24.88 -14.40 -4.47
N ASN A 300 24.62 -15.67 -4.82
CA ASN A 300 25.52 -16.49 -5.64
C ASN A 300 25.29 -16.28 -7.14
N ASP A 301 24.05 -16.02 -7.54
CA ASP A 301 23.67 -15.71 -8.92
C ASP A 301 22.45 -14.78 -9.00
N GLU A 302 22.06 -14.40 -10.22
CA GLU A 302 20.96 -13.46 -10.50
C GLU A 302 19.61 -13.84 -9.87
N ASN A 303 19.36 -15.12 -9.57
CA ASN A 303 18.13 -15.57 -8.92
C ASN A 303 18.14 -15.32 -7.40
N ASP A 304 19.31 -15.13 -6.80
CA ASP A 304 19.45 -14.85 -5.37
C ASP A 304 19.33 -13.36 -5.04
N ARG A 305 19.42 -12.49 -6.07
CA ARG A 305 19.39 -11.03 -5.93
C ARG A 305 18.13 -10.57 -5.21
N LYS A 306 18.30 -9.64 -4.27
CA LYS A 306 17.23 -9.08 -3.46
C LYS A 306 16.50 -7.94 -4.18
N GLY A 307 15.26 -7.67 -3.74
CA GLY A 307 14.52 -6.49 -4.17
C GLY A 307 15.05 -5.21 -3.53
N ASP A 308 14.58 -4.06 -3.99
CA ASP A 308 14.81 -2.77 -3.37
C ASP A 308 13.67 -2.43 -2.38
N LEU A 309 13.99 -2.42 -1.08
CA LEU A 309 12.98 -2.17 -0.06
C LEU A 309 12.40 -0.76 -0.13
N ALA A 310 13.25 0.24 -0.35
CA ALA A 310 12.82 1.63 -0.34
C ALA A 310 11.95 1.94 -1.56
N HIS A 311 12.32 1.37 -2.71
CA HIS A 311 11.54 1.45 -3.95
C HIS A 311 10.19 0.79 -3.77
N GLN A 312 10.17 -0.48 -3.34
CA GLN A 312 8.93 -1.22 -3.08
C GLN A 312 8.00 -0.42 -2.17
N PHE A 313 8.51 0.12 -1.06
CA PHE A 313 7.65 0.80 -0.09
C PHE A 313 7.17 2.17 -0.58
N VAL A 314 7.95 2.91 -1.38
CA VAL A 314 7.46 4.15 -1.97
C VAL A 314 6.40 3.88 -3.04
N THR A 315 6.57 2.86 -3.88
CA THR A 315 5.58 2.42 -4.88
C THR A 315 4.29 2.01 -4.20
N MET A 316 4.35 1.17 -3.15
CA MET A 316 3.17 0.83 -2.36
C MET A 316 2.51 2.07 -1.74
N SER A 317 3.27 3.03 -1.23
CA SER A 317 2.68 4.25 -0.67
C SER A 317 1.97 5.12 -1.71
N ALA A 318 2.45 5.17 -2.96
CA ALA A 318 1.78 5.84 -4.06
C ALA A 318 0.46 5.12 -4.44
N ILE A 319 0.42 3.78 -4.37
CA ILE A 319 -0.81 3.01 -4.57
C ILE A 319 -1.83 3.24 -3.44
N LEU A 320 -1.38 3.26 -2.18
CA LEU A 320 -2.26 3.38 -1.02
C LEU A 320 -2.80 4.80 -0.81
N VAL A 321 -2.03 5.83 -1.19
CA VAL A 321 -2.44 7.21 -0.93
C VAL A 321 -3.65 7.63 -1.77
N THR A 322 -3.90 7.01 -2.93
CA THR A 322 -5.11 7.24 -3.74
C THR A 322 -6.37 6.99 -2.92
N ASP A 323 -6.44 5.84 -2.26
CA ASP A 323 -7.62 5.42 -1.50
C ASP A 323 -7.85 6.34 -0.28
N LEU A 324 -6.79 6.90 0.28
CA LEU A 324 -6.86 7.87 1.38
C LEU A 324 -7.29 9.26 0.92
N GLN A 325 -6.82 9.71 -0.26
CA GLN A 325 -7.25 10.96 -0.88
C GLN A 325 -8.74 10.92 -1.23
N TYR A 326 -9.23 9.80 -1.75
CA TYR A 326 -10.63 9.62 -2.10
C TYR A 326 -11.57 9.58 -0.87
N LYS A 327 -11.07 9.13 0.29
CA LYS A 327 -11.83 9.07 1.55
C LYS A 327 -11.94 10.42 2.29
N LYS A 328 -11.20 11.47 1.88
CA LYS A 328 -11.03 12.69 2.70
C LYS A 328 -11.30 14.01 1.99
N ASP A 329 -12.37 14.09 1.21
CA ASP A 329 -13.03 15.37 0.91
C ASP A 329 -14.39 15.41 1.62
N ASN A 330 -14.55 16.22 2.67
CA ASN A 330 -14.80 17.66 2.48
C ASN A 330 -14.02 18.63 3.38
N SER A 331 -12.96 18.21 4.10
CA SER A 331 -11.97 19.18 4.60
C SER A 331 -10.77 18.49 5.25
N LYS A 332 -9.57 18.77 4.74
CA LYS A 332 -8.23 18.55 5.34
C LYS A 332 -7.51 17.21 5.11
N LEU A 333 -7.35 16.77 3.87
CA LEU A 333 -6.00 16.42 3.35
C LEU A 333 -5.92 16.94 1.90
N LYS A 334 -5.53 18.20 1.73
CA LYS A 334 -5.01 18.65 0.43
C LYS A 334 -3.56 18.18 0.36
N LEU A 335 -3.36 16.97 -0.15
CA LEU A 335 -2.02 16.39 -0.31
C LEU A 335 -1.26 16.97 -1.50
N ILE A 336 -1.91 17.75 -2.35
CA ILE A 336 -1.29 18.45 -3.48
C ILE A 336 -1.63 19.93 -3.34
N ASP A 337 -0.60 20.77 -3.14
CA ASP A 337 -0.77 22.22 -3.18
C ASP A 337 -1.06 22.64 -4.64
N PRO A 338 -2.14 23.38 -4.93
CA PRO A 338 -2.43 23.88 -6.28
C PRO A 338 -1.28 24.68 -6.95
N ARG A 339 -0.37 25.26 -6.15
CA ARG A 339 0.85 25.92 -6.66
C ARG A 339 1.92 24.91 -7.05
N GLU A 340 1.98 23.79 -6.35
CA GLU A 340 2.90 22.68 -6.64
C GLU A 340 2.42 21.84 -7.83
N GLU A 341 1.10 21.75 -8.06
CA GLU A 341 0.52 21.21 -9.29
C GLU A 341 1.04 21.92 -10.56
N LEU A 342 1.27 23.24 -10.49
CA LEU A 342 1.86 24.02 -11.58
C LEU A 342 3.37 23.75 -11.76
N LEU A 343 4.10 23.48 -10.68
CA LEU A 343 5.51 23.09 -10.76
C LEU A 343 5.66 21.65 -11.29
N LEU A 344 4.73 20.76 -10.93
CA LEU A 344 4.65 19.40 -11.46
C LEU A 344 4.34 19.45 -12.96
N LYS A 345 3.42 20.31 -13.40
CA LYS A 345 3.21 20.62 -14.82
C LYS A 345 4.52 20.99 -15.53
N GLY A 346 5.30 21.91 -14.97
CA GLY A 346 6.59 22.32 -15.54
C GLY A 346 7.69 21.26 -15.52
N TYR A 347 7.79 20.45 -14.47
CA TYR A 347 8.76 19.36 -14.38
C TYR A 347 8.41 18.21 -15.33
N CYS A 348 7.12 17.90 -15.46
CA CYS A 348 6.63 16.91 -16.42
C CYS A 348 6.95 17.37 -17.85
N GLU A 349 6.70 18.63 -18.19
CA GLU A 349 7.11 19.20 -19.47
C GLU A 349 8.63 19.13 -19.70
N TYR A 350 9.43 19.28 -18.63
CA TYR A 350 10.90 19.16 -18.66
C TYR A 350 11.41 17.71 -18.80
N SER A 351 10.72 16.72 -18.20
CA SER A 351 11.02 15.30 -18.34
C SER A 351 10.39 14.66 -19.59
N GLY A 352 9.51 15.38 -20.29
CA GLY A 352 8.78 14.90 -21.45
C GLY A 352 7.49 14.14 -21.13
N LEU A 353 7.03 14.20 -19.88
CA LEU A 353 5.72 13.75 -19.43
C LEU A 353 4.70 14.87 -19.70
N THR A 354 3.61 14.63 -20.42
CA THR A 354 2.57 15.69 -20.50
C THR A 354 1.81 15.74 -19.18
N SER A 355 1.64 16.95 -18.65
CA SER A 355 1.04 17.14 -17.33
C SER A 355 -0.35 16.51 -17.20
N THR A 356 -1.18 16.58 -18.25
CA THR A 356 -2.51 15.95 -18.33
C THR A 356 -2.52 14.44 -18.05
N LEU A 357 -1.41 13.71 -18.27
CA LEU A 357 -1.35 12.25 -18.14
C LEU A 357 -1.04 11.75 -16.72
N LEU A 358 -0.44 12.58 -15.87
CA LEU A 358 -0.16 12.25 -14.45
C LEU A 358 -1.34 12.55 -13.52
N PHE A 359 -2.38 13.24 -13.98
CA PHE A 359 -3.51 13.66 -13.14
C PHE A 359 -4.65 12.62 -13.02
N GLY A 360 -4.49 11.43 -13.59
CA GLY A 360 -5.36 10.30 -13.29
C GLY A 360 -4.70 9.41 -12.25
N ASP A 361 -5.38 9.16 -11.13
CA ASP A 361 -4.85 8.36 -10.00
C ASP A 361 -4.19 7.06 -10.46
N LYS A 362 -4.84 6.33 -11.38
CA LYS A 362 -4.33 5.08 -11.95
C LYS A 362 -3.01 5.23 -12.71
N ASN A 363 -2.85 6.31 -13.47
CA ASN A 363 -1.60 6.55 -14.21
C ASN A 363 -0.46 6.90 -13.24
N ARG A 364 -0.75 7.65 -12.17
CA ARG A 364 0.24 7.95 -11.13
C ARG A 364 0.70 6.69 -10.41
N GLU A 365 -0.24 5.80 -10.05
CA GLU A 365 0.06 4.51 -9.42
C GLU A 365 0.99 3.68 -10.31
N ASP A 366 0.59 3.45 -11.57
CA ASP A 366 1.38 2.66 -12.52
C ASP A 366 2.78 3.28 -12.74
N LEU A 367 2.86 4.59 -12.94
CA LEU A 367 4.11 5.32 -13.18
C LEU A 367 5.02 5.39 -11.96
N SER A 368 4.51 5.12 -10.76
CA SER A 368 5.32 5.05 -9.55
C SER A 368 6.02 3.70 -9.37
N GLY A 369 5.64 2.69 -10.16
CA GLY A 369 6.26 1.37 -10.18
C GLY A 369 6.59 0.92 -11.60
N TRP A 370 6.21 -0.32 -11.95
CA TRP A 370 6.69 -1.02 -13.15
C TRP A 370 6.56 -0.24 -14.45
N LEU A 371 5.50 0.56 -14.63
CA LEU A 371 5.32 1.32 -15.87
C LEU A 371 6.31 2.47 -15.95
N GLY A 372 6.54 3.16 -14.83
CA GLY A 372 7.53 4.24 -14.74
C GLY A 372 8.91 3.74 -15.09
N ASP A 373 9.36 2.68 -14.44
CA ASP A 373 10.68 2.09 -14.69
C ASP A 373 10.82 1.44 -16.07
N SER A 374 9.70 1.08 -16.71
CA SER A 374 9.65 0.56 -18.08
C SER A 374 9.74 1.62 -19.17
N VAL A 375 9.35 2.88 -18.91
CA VAL A 375 9.16 3.89 -19.98
C VAL A 375 9.81 5.24 -19.71
N ILE A 376 10.11 5.59 -18.46
CA ILE A 376 10.72 6.88 -18.12
C ILE A 376 12.22 6.81 -18.40
N HIS A 377 12.66 7.57 -19.40
CA HIS A 377 14.07 7.72 -19.76
C HIS A 377 14.55 9.15 -19.48
N ASN A 378 15.85 9.31 -19.22
CA ASN A 378 16.44 10.63 -19.03
C ASN A 378 16.70 11.31 -20.39
N LYS A 379 15.80 12.20 -20.82
CA LYS A 379 15.94 12.95 -22.09
C LYS A 379 17.23 13.76 -22.25
N PHE A 380 17.98 14.04 -21.18
CA PHE A 380 19.24 14.79 -21.23
C PHE A 380 20.49 13.91 -21.40
N LYS A 381 20.33 12.57 -21.38
CA LYS A 381 21.36 11.61 -21.79
C LYS A 381 20.89 10.89 -23.04
N LEU A 382 21.46 11.24 -24.19
CA LEU A 382 21.30 10.42 -25.40
C LEU A 382 21.61 8.95 -25.04
N ASN A 383 20.69 8.03 -25.34
CA ASN A 383 20.78 6.59 -25.05
C ASN A 383 20.65 6.17 -23.56
N SER A 384 19.96 6.94 -22.70
CA SER A 384 19.61 6.41 -21.38
C SER A 384 18.54 5.32 -21.51
N GLU A 385 18.88 4.08 -21.16
CA GLU A 385 17.91 2.99 -21.04
C GLU A 385 16.95 3.24 -19.86
N PRO A 386 15.72 2.72 -19.92
CA PRO A 386 14.83 2.60 -18.76
C PRO A 386 15.53 1.91 -17.57
N THR A 387 15.10 2.20 -16.36
CA THR A 387 15.82 1.81 -15.13
C THR A 387 15.44 0.44 -14.58
N LEU A 388 14.48 -0.27 -15.17
CA LEU A 388 13.92 -1.52 -14.64
C LEU A 388 14.93 -2.68 -14.53
N GLY A 389 15.73 -2.66 -13.45
CA GLY A 389 16.68 -3.70 -13.11
C GLY A 389 16.02 -4.90 -12.43
N PRO A 390 16.79 -5.97 -12.13
CA PRO A 390 16.25 -7.12 -11.40
C PRO A 390 15.71 -6.80 -10.01
N ASP A 391 16.26 -5.79 -9.36
CA ASP A 391 15.81 -5.26 -8.07
C ASP A 391 14.47 -4.53 -8.18
N ASP A 392 14.31 -3.66 -9.18
CA ASP A 392 13.05 -2.97 -9.46
C ASP A 392 11.97 -3.96 -9.92
N TYR A 393 12.30 -4.94 -10.77
CA TYR A 393 11.39 -6.01 -11.15
C TYR A 393 10.77 -6.72 -9.94
N ILE A 394 11.59 -7.02 -8.93
CA ILE A 394 11.12 -7.62 -7.69
C ILE A 394 10.22 -6.65 -6.94
N SER A 395 10.69 -5.41 -6.74
CA SER A 395 10.02 -4.39 -5.96
C SER A 395 8.66 -4.00 -6.54
N ASP A 396 8.58 -3.80 -7.84
CA ASP A 396 7.36 -3.35 -8.51
C ASP A 396 6.29 -4.45 -8.51
N LEU A 397 6.66 -5.68 -8.85
CA LEU A 397 5.72 -6.80 -8.82
C LEU A 397 5.26 -7.10 -7.40
N ASP A 398 6.18 -7.10 -6.43
CA ASP A 398 5.82 -7.31 -5.02
C ASP A 398 4.90 -6.20 -4.51
N SER A 399 5.14 -4.93 -4.89
CA SER A 399 4.27 -3.81 -4.55
C SER A 399 2.85 -4.00 -5.03
N GLU A 400 2.69 -4.32 -6.31
CA GLU A 400 1.40 -4.54 -6.97
C GLU A 400 0.68 -5.77 -6.40
N ASN A 401 1.40 -6.88 -6.23
CA ASN A 401 0.83 -8.11 -5.69
C ASN A 401 0.34 -7.96 -4.25
N ILE A 402 1.13 -7.31 -3.39
CA ILE A 402 0.76 -7.12 -1.99
C ILE A 402 -0.40 -6.13 -1.88
N THR A 403 -0.33 -4.98 -2.56
CA THR A 403 -1.40 -3.98 -2.51
C THR A 403 -2.70 -4.48 -3.14
N TYR A 404 -2.65 -5.21 -4.25
CA TYR A 404 -3.82 -5.89 -4.82
C TYR A 404 -4.45 -6.83 -3.80
N LYS A 405 -3.63 -7.66 -3.13
CA LYS A 405 -4.11 -8.59 -2.10
C LYS A 405 -4.75 -7.86 -0.90
N MET A 406 -4.18 -6.73 -0.46
CA MET A 406 -4.80 -5.88 0.56
C MET A 406 -6.20 -5.45 0.15
N LYS A 407 -6.37 -4.96 -1.10
CA LYS A 407 -7.64 -4.46 -1.62
C LYS A 407 -8.66 -5.59 -1.83
N GLU A 408 -8.25 -6.68 -2.47
CA GLU A 408 -9.13 -7.81 -2.82
C GLU A 408 -9.66 -8.54 -1.58
N GLU A 409 -8.81 -8.77 -0.58
CA GLU A 409 -9.17 -9.51 0.64
C GLU A 409 -9.60 -8.59 1.79
N ASN A 410 -9.47 -7.27 1.63
CA ASN A 410 -9.72 -6.27 2.67
C ASN A 410 -8.97 -6.61 3.98
N ILE A 411 -7.65 -6.79 3.85
CA ILE A 411 -6.72 -7.11 4.93
C ILE A 411 -5.61 -6.07 5.01
N ASP A 412 -4.98 -5.95 6.18
CA ASP A 412 -3.90 -4.99 6.40
C ASP A 412 -2.59 -5.40 5.71
N PHE A 413 -1.67 -4.44 5.64
CA PHE A 413 -0.38 -4.61 5.00
C PHE A 413 0.44 -5.78 5.57
N LEU A 414 0.48 -5.96 6.89
CA LEU A 414 1.31 -7.03 7.50
C LEU A 414 0.75 -8.40 7.12
N THR A 415 -0.56 -8.59 7.26
CA THR A 415 -1.22 -9.85 6.87
C THR A 415 -1.06 -10.10 5.37
N ALA A 416 -1.25 -9.10 4.51
CA ALA A 416 -1.09 -9.25 3.07
C ALA A 416 0.35 -9.60 2.67
N SER A 417 1.33 -8.88 3.23
CA SER A 417 2.76 -9.11 2.97
C SER A 417 3.20 -10.51 3.39
N ASN A 418 2.82 -10.95 4.59
CA ASN A 418 3.14 -12.29 5.09
C ASN A 418 2.51 -13.38 4.23
N ASN A 419 1.22 -13.27 3.96
CA ASN A 419 0.51 -14.23 3.13
C ASN A 419 1.16 -14.30 1.73
N TYR A 420 1.50 -13.16 1.13
CA TYR A 420 2.18 -13.12 -0.16
C TYR A 420 3.56 -13.82 -0.12
N TYR A 421 4.41 -13.50 0.85
CA TYR A 421 5.74 -14.08 0.92
C TYR A 421 5.77 -15.54 1.36
N SER A 422 4.72 -16.03 2.04
CA SER A 422 4.58 -17.44 2.44
C SER A 422 4.44 -18.39 1.25
N GLY A 423 3.76 -17.95 0.17
CA GLY A 423 3.55 -18.73 -1.06
C GLY A 423 4.62 -18.46 -2.12
N LEU A 424 5.37 -17.36 -2.03
CA LEU A 424 6.30 -16.94 -3.06
C LEU A 424 7.46 -17.93 -3.26
N GLY A 425 7.66 -18.37 -4.50
CA GLY A 425 8.68 -19.34 -4.90
C GLY A 425 8.35 -20.79 -4.55
N LYS A 426 7.21 -21.03 -3.89
CA LYS A 426 6.70 -22.36 -3.53
C LYS A 426 5.41 -22.69 -4.29
N ASP A 427 4.42 -21.81 -4.16
CA ASP A 427 3.07 -21.98 -4.69
C ASP A 427 2.87 -21.15 -5.98
N TYR A 428 3.60 -20.05 -6.14
CA TYR A 428 3.59 -19.19 -7.33
C TYR A 428 4.90 -18.40 -7.47
N THR A 429 5.15 -17.88 -8.67
CA THR A 429 6.18 -16.85 -8.91
C THR A 429 5.60 -15.43 -8.80
N ARG A 430 6.47 -14.42 -8.70
CA ARG A 430 6.08 -12.99 -8.75
C ARG A 430 5.23 -12.66 -9.97
N ALA A 431 5.70 -13.07 -11.16
CA ALA A 431 4.99 -12.82 -12.41
C ALA A 431 3.66 -13.56 -12.48
N GLU A 432 3.58 -14.81 -12.00
CA GLU A 432 2.30 -15.52 -11.96
C GLU A 432 1.27 -14.77 -11.14
N LYS A 433 1.67 -14.29 -9.95
CA LYS A 433 0.78 -13.56 -9.07
C LYS A 433 0.37 -12.19 -9.65
N PHE A 434 1.30 -11.51 -10.32
CA PHE A 434 1.03 -10.25 -11.00
C PHE A 434 0.02 -10.41 -12.14
N LEU A 435 0.15 -11.50 -12.90
CA LEU A 435 -0.74 -11.80 -14.02
C LEU A 435 -2.15 -12.24 -13.61
N GLU A 436 -2.42 -12.46 -12.32
CA GLU A 436 -3.79 -12.68 -11.82
C GLU A 436 -4.65 -11.41 -11.86
N HIS A 437 -4.02 -10.24 -11.78
CA HIS A 437 -4.73 -8.94 -11.71
C HIS A 437 -4.34 -7.97 -12.83
N THR A 438 -3.19 -8.16 -13.48
CA THR A 438 -2.73 -7.32 -14.60
C THR A 438 -2.28 -8.18 -15.78
N SER A 439 -3.04 -8.19 -16.88
CA SER A 439 -2.71 -9.02 -18.04
C SER A 439 -1.47 -8.52 -18.79
N VAL A 440 -0.72 -9.44 -19.42
CA VAL A 440 0.40 -9.08 -20.31
C VAL A 440 -0.04 -8.11 -21.40
N GLU A 441 -1.24 -8.30 -21.95
CA GLU A 441 -1.80 -7.39 -22.96
C GLU A 441 -1.95 -5.96 -22.42
N THR A 442 -2.46 -5.81 -21.19
CA THR A 442 -2.55 -4.50 -20.51
C THR A 442 -1.18 -3.87 -20.30
N VAL A 443 -0.18 -4.67 -19.92
CA VAL A 443 1.20 -4.21 -19.75
C VAL A 443 1.77 -3.68 -21.06
N GLU A 444 1.69 -4.47 -22.13
CA GLU A 444 2.17 -4.09 -23.46
C GLU A 444 1.47 -2.83 -23.96
N ASP A 445 0.15 -2.74 -23.82
CA ASP A 445 -0.63 -1.61 -24.30
C ASP A 445 -0.29 -0.32 -23.54
N LYS A 446 -0.12 -0.38 -22.22
CA LYS A 446 0.33 0.78 -21.42
C LYS A 446 1.74 1.23 -21.81
N ILE A 447 2.68 0.30 -21.96
CA ILE A 447 4.07 0.61 -22.35
C ILE A 447 4.10 1.27 -23.73
N ILE A 448 3.44 0.67 -24.72
CA ILE A 448 3.36 1.20 -26.09
C ILE A 448 2.74 2.60 -26.08
N SER A 449 1.59 2.75 -25.39
CA SER A 449 0.91 4.04 -25.30
C SER A 449 1.81 5.14 -24.69
N TRP A 450 2.68 4.80 -23.75
CA TRP A 450 3.59 5.77 -23.15
C TRP A 450 4.76 6.13 -24.06
N ILE A 451 5.36 5.14 -24.73
CA ILE A 451 6.45 5.38 -25.71
C ILE A 451 5.95 6.24 -26.88
N ASP A 452 4.72 6.01 -27.35
CA ASP A 452 4.08 6.84 -28.39
C ASP A 452 3.98 8.32 -27.98
N VAL A 453 3.66 8.59 -26.71
CA VAL A 453 3.49 9.93 -26.16
C VAL A 453 4.82 10.67 -25.99
N THR A 454 5.91 9.98 -25.61
CA THR A 454 7.19 10.65 -25.32
C THR A 454 7.95 11.15 -26.56
N GLY A 455 7.47 10.80 -27.77
CA GLY A 455 7.90 11.40 -29.02
C GLY A 455 9.04 10.67 -29.75
N ASP A 456 9.20 9.37 -29.55
CA ASP A 456 10.08 8.55 -30.41
C ASP A 456 9.41 8.42 -31.79
N ASN A 457 9.80 9.30 -32.73
CA ASN A 457 9.15 9.52 -34.05
C ASN A 457 8.98 8.26 -34.93
N GLU A 458 9.63 7.15 -34.59
CA GLU A 458 9.48 5.86 -35.28
C GLU A 458 8.16 5.14 -34.95
N PHE A 459 7.67 5.27 -33.71
CA PHE A 459 6.46 4.62 -33.25
C PHE A 459 5.19 5.24 -33.86
N MET A 460 5.20 6.56 -34.11
CA MET A 460 4.11 7.27 -34.80
C MET A 460 3.87 6.82 -36.26
N ARG A 461 4.72 5.94 -36.82
CA ARG A 461 4.64 5.49 -38.23
C ARG A 461 4.27 4.02 -38.43
N LEU A 462 4.00 3.27 -37.36
CA LEU A 462 3.75 1.82 -37.43
C LEU A 462 2.31 1.47 -37.09
N ASN A 463 1.76 0.50 -37.84
CA ASN A 463 0.33 0.17 -37.81
C ASN A 463 0.02 -1.14 -37.05
N THR A 464 1.01 -1.80 -36.41
CA THR A 464 0.79 -3.09 -35.71
C THR A 464 1.59 -3.25 -34.40
N LYS A 465 1.01 -3.96 -33.43
CA LYS A 465 1.62 -4.29 -32.12
C LYS A 465 2.94 -5.09 -32.24
N ASN A 466 3.08 -5.89 -33.31
CA ASN A 466 4.29 -6.67 -33.56
C ASN A 466 5.49 -5.80 -33.96
N ASP A 467 5.26 -4.72 -34.71
CA ASP A 467 6.34 -3.80 -35.10
C ASP A 467 6.82 -2.99 -33.89
N ASN A 468 5.88 -2.58 -33.03
CA ASN A 468 6.16 -1.91 -31.76
C ASN A 468 7.02 -2.77 -30.81
N MET A 469 6.71 -4.08 -30.71
CA MET A 469 7.50 -5.00 -29.89
C MET A 469 8.93 -5.19 -30.39
N LYS A 470 9.18 -5.11 -31.71
CA LYS A 470 10.55 -5.13 -32.25
C LYS A 470 11.34 -3.89 -31.89
N ILE A 471 10.71 -2.71 -31.87
CA ILE A 471 11.39 -1.49 -31.42
C ILE A 471 11.69 -1.58 -29.92
N ILE A 472 10.74 -2.05 -29.11
CA ILE A 472 10.96 -2.29 -27.68
C ILE A 472 12.15 -3.23 -27.50
N GLU A 473 12.18 -4.31 -28.26
CA GLU A 473 13.28 -5.25 -28.29
C GLU A 473 14.63 -4.57 -28.63
N GLU A 474 14.69 -3.73 -29.66
CA GLU A 474 15.93 -3.12 -30.17
C GLU A 474 16.44 -1.95 -29.32
N LYS A 475 15.54 -1.11 -28.79
CA LYS A 475 15.89 0.16 -28.11
C LYS A 475 15.68 0.16 -26.61
N TYR A 476 14.82 -0.72 -26.08
CA TYR A 476 14.38 -0.73 -24.68
C TYR A 476 14.56 -2.14 -24.10
N SER A 477 15.82 -2.57 -24.03
CA SER A 477 16.24 -3.93 -23.65
C SER A 477 15.65 -4.39 -22.31
N ASP A 478 15.68 -3.54 -21.28
CA ASP A 478 15.09 -3.81 -19.96
C ASP A 478 13.57 -3.99 -20.02
N THR A 479 12.88 -3.08 -20.72
CA THR A 479 11.43 -3.14 -20.94
C THR A 479 11.03 -4.40 -21.71
N TYR A 480 11.81 -4.79 -22.72
CA TYR A 480 11.60 -6.04 -23.44
C TYR A 480 11.77 -7.25 -22.53
N ASN A 481 12.88 -7.30 -21.78
CA ASN A 481 13.16 -8.37 -20.83
C ASN A 481 12.02 -8.48 -19.81
N PHE A 482 11.51 -7.37 -19.30
CA PHE A 482 10.37 -7.36 -18.40
C PHE A 482 9.12 -8.04 -18.97
N ILE A 483 8.68 -7.61 -20.16
CA ILE A 483 7.52 -8.20 -20.84
C ILE A 483 7.73 -9.70 -21.06
N MET A 484 8.93 -10.11 -21.46
CA MET A 484 9.25 -11.51 -21.70
C MET A 484 9.29 -12.34 -20.41
N ASN A 485 9.80 -11.78 -19.31
CA ASN A 485 9.79 -12.45 -18.00
C ASN A 485 8.36 -12.60 -17.45
N LEU A 486 7.46 -11.64 -17.69
CA LEU A 486 6.05 -11.80 -17.39
C LEU A 486 5.44 -12.95 -18.21
N LYS A 487 5.64 -12.98 -19.53
CA LYS A 487 5.16 -14.07 -20.41
C LYS A 487 5.69 -15.44 -19.99
N SER A 488 6.95 -15.49 -19.57
CA SER A 488 7.61 -16.70 -19.06
C SER A 488 7.29 -16.99 -17.59
N LYS A 489 6.49 -16.15 -16.92
CA LYS A 489 6.08 -16.33 -15.53
C LYS A 489 7.26 -16.45 -14.56
N ASN A 490 8.32 -15.69 -14.79
CA ASN A 490 9.56 -15.79 -14.01
C ASN A 490 9.46 -15.10 -12.65
N ASN A 491 10.14 -15.67 -11.66
CA ASN A 491 10.20 -15.11 -10.30
C ASN A 491 11.19 -13.95 -10.15
N THR A 492 12.16 -13.86 -11.06
CA THR A 492 13.23 -12.87 -11.10
C THR A 492 13.41 -12.42 -12.55
N LEU A 493 13.93 -11.21 -12.75
CA LEU A 493 14.24 -10.70 -14.09
C LEU A 493 15.47 -11.44 -14.63
N LYS A 494 15.30 -12.12 -15.77
CA LYS A 494 16.39 -12.76 -16.50
C LYS A 494 16.63 -12.06 -17.83
N PRO A 495 17.88 -11.94 -18.29
CA PRO A 495 18.15 -11.56 -19.67
C PRO A 495 17.51 -12.58 -20.61
N MET A 496 16.66 -12.12 -21.53
CA MET A 496 16.00 -12.98 -22.52
C MET A 496 16.68 -12.88 -23.90
N LYS A 497 17.87 -12.28 -23.95
CA LYS A 497 18.70 -12.03 -25.13
C LYS A 497 20.13 -12.48 -24.93
#